data_AF-A0A8K9XA73-F1
#
_entry.id   AF-A0A8K9XA73-F1
#
_cell.length_a   1.000
_cell.length_b   1.000
_cell.length_c   1.000
_cell.angle_alpha   90.00
_cell.angle_beta   90.00
_cell.angle_gamma   90.00
#
_symmetry.space_group_name_H-M   'P 1'
#
loop_
_entity.id
_entity.type
_entity.pdbx_description
1 polymer ?
#
loop_
_entity_poly.entity_id
_entity_poly.type
_entity_poly.pdbx_seq_one_letter_code
_entity_poly.pdbx_strand_id
1 'polypeptide(L)'
;MRCPTLLALLAGVMLYLVMGALVFRNVESPKESQEHEKLLCTTRDFLGNHSCVTAQNLSDLIKSVVKAVEAGLDVKHSSTNFTSRWDLASAFFFCGTIITTIGFGNLSPRTKWGQLFCVCYALVGIPMFGFLLAGVGDHMGTGLRKAVWKMETIFLVRLSCLGAASFLGCHLIVLAYLRGCLSDVTVL
;
A
#
# COMPACT_ATOMS: atom_id res chain seq x y z
N MET A 1 -1.81 -19.01 -22.96
CA MET A 1 -3.12 -18.96 -22.27
C MET A 1 -4.20 -19.32 -23.27
N ARG A 2 -5.21 -20.12 -22.90
CA ARG A 2 -6.32 -20.44 -23.81
C ARG A 2 -7.23 -19.20 -23.94
N CYS A 3 -7.64 -18.84 -25.15
CA CYS A 3 -8.58 -17.73 -25.42
C CYS A 3 -9.80 -17.65 -24.46
N PRO A 4 -10.50 -18.74 -24.12
CA PRO A 4 -11.62 -18.66 -23.19
C PRO A 4 -11.21 -18.20 -21.78
N THR A 5 -10.03 -18.59 -21.31
CA THR A 5 -9.51 -18.16 -20.00
C THR A 5 -9.19 -16.68 -19.99
N LEU A 6 -8.63 -16.14 -21.09
CA LEU A 6 -8.35 -14.71 -21.22
C LEU A 6 -9.64 -13.88 -21.20
N LEU A 7 -10.67 -14.31 -21.94
CA LEU A 7 -11.97 -13.64 -21.97
C LEU A 7 -12.65 -13.66 -20.59
N ALA A 8 -12.59 -14.79 -19.88
CA ALA A 8 -13.12 -14.90 -18.52
C ALA A 8 -12.39 -13.97 -17.54
N LEU A 9 -11.06 -13.88 -17.61
CA LEU A 9 -10.27 -12.96 -16.79
C LEU A 9 -10.60 -11.50 -17.09
N LEU A 10 -10.69 -11.13 -18.37
CA LEU A 10 -11.05 -9.78 -18.78
C LEU A 10 -12.45 -9.39 -18.29
N ALA A 11 -13.44 -10.29 -18.42
CA ALA A 11 -14.77 -10.07 -17.89
C ALA A 11 -14.79 -9.88 -16.37
N GLY A 12 -14.01 -10.69 -15.63
CA GLY A 12 -13.86 -10.56 -14.18
C GLY A 12 -13.25 -9.22 -13.76
N VAL A 13 -12.20 -8.76 -14.44
CA VAL A 13 -11.58 -7.45 -14.19
C VAL A 13 -12.56 -6.32 -14.46
N MET A 14 -13.30 -6.37 -15.56
CA MET A 14 -14.29 -5.34 -15.88
C MET A 14 -15.41 -5.27 -14.84
N LEU A 15 -15.91 -6.42 -14.38
CA LEU A 15 -16.92 -6.48 -13.31
C LEU A 15 -16.37 -5.87 -12.01
N TYR A 16 -15.12 -6.19 -11.65
CA TYR A 16 -14.46 -5.64 -10.48
C TYR A 16 -14.33 -4.11 -10.54
N LEU A 17 -13.94 -3.56 -11.70
CA LEU A 17 -13.87 -2.12 -11.91
C LEU A 17 -15.24 -1.44 -11.80
N VAL A 18 -16.29 -2.06 -12.36
CA VAL A 18 -17.67 -1.53 -12.25
C VAL A 18 -18.14 -1.53 -10.79
N MET A 19 -17.89 -2.60 -10.04
CA MET A 19 -18.20 -2.64 -8.60
C MET A 19 -17.47 -1.53 -7.84
N GLY A 20 -16.17 -1.36 -8.06
CA GLY A 20 -15.39 -0.29 -7.44
C GLY A 20 -15.93 1.10 -7.79
N ALA A 21 -16.24 1.35 -9.06
CA ALA A 21 -16.80 2.62 -9.52
C ALA A 21 -18.14 2.95 -8.86
N LEU A 22 -19.03 1.96 -8.71
CA LEU A 22 -20.31 2.15 -8.02
C LEU A 22 -20.10 2.47 -6.54
N VAL A 23 -19.19 1.77 -5.86
CA VAL A 23 -18.90 2.04 -4.44
C VAL A 23 -18.35 3.46 -4.28
N PHE A 24 -17.29 3.83 -5.01
CA PHE A 24 -16.70 5.16 -4.89
C PHE A 24 -17.66 6.27 -5.27
N ARG A 25 -18.47 6.09 -6.32
CA ARG A 25 -19.49 7.08 -6.70
C ARG A 25 -20.47 7.33 -5.55
N ASN A 26 -20.97 6.28 -4.89
CA ASN A 26 -21.95 6.45 -3.82
C ASN A 26 -21.33 6.98 -2.52
N VAL A 27 -20.08 6.63 -2.22
CA VAL A 27 -19.39 7.05 -1.01
C VAL A 27 -18.84 8.49 -1.13
N GLU A 28 -18.22 8.84 -2.26
CA GLU A 28 -17.50 10.11 -2.41
C GLU A 28 -18.37 11.25 -2.97
N SER A 29 -19.31 10.96 -3.89
CA SER A 29 -20.17 11.99 -4.51
C SER A 29 -20.96 12.88 -3.52
N PRO A 30 -21.57 12.35 -2.44
CA PRO A 30 -22.28 13.22 -1.50
C PRO A 30 -21.32 14.14 -0.74
N LYS A 31 -20.11 13.67 -0.43
CA LYS A 31 -19.10 14.47 0.26
C LYS A 31 -18.55 15.57 -0.65
N GLU A 32 -18.27 15.26 -1.91
CA GLU A 32 -17.87 16.23 -2.93
C GLU A 32 -18.92 17.34 -3.08
N SER A 33 -20.20 16.98 -3.14
CA SER A 33 -21.31 17.94 -3.28
C SER A 33 -21.39 18.89 -2.08
N GLN A 34 -21.20 18.36 -0.86
CA GLN A 34 -21.17 19.16 0.36
C GLN A 34 -20.01 20.16 0.38
N GLU A 35 -18.81 19.75 -0.02
CA GLU A 35 -17.65 20.66 -0.06
C GLU A 35 -17.81 21.73 -1.15
N HIS A 36 -18.44 21.39 -2.28
CA HIS A 36 -18.79 22.36 -3.30
C HIS A 36 -19.80 23.40 -2.80
N GLU A 37 -20.84 22.99 -2.07
CA GLU A 37 -21.79 23.91 -1.46
C GLU A 37 -21.12 24.83 -0.42
N LYS A 38 -20.22 24.29 0.42
CA LYS A 38 -19.45 25.10 1.37
C LYS A 38 -18.61 26.16 0.67
N LEU A 39 -17.91 25.80 -0.41
CA LEU A 39 -17.12 26.73 -1.21
C LEU A 39 -17.98 27.87 -1.76
N LEU A 40 -19.18 27.55 -2.29
CA LEU A 40 -20.13 28.56 -2.79
C LEU A 40 -20.64 29.46 -1.66
N CYS A 41 -20.96 28.90 -0.50
CA CYS A 41 -21.38 29.68 0.67
C CYS A 41 -20.27 30.62 1.14
N THR A 42 -19.04 30.13 1.34
CA THR A 42 -17.90 30.98 1.73
C THR A 42 -17.62 32.09 0.72
N THR A 43 -17.72 31.80 -0.58
CA THR A 43 -17.54 32.81 -1.64
C THR A 43 -18.64 33.87 -1.58
N ARG A 44 -19.90 33.46 -1.37
CA ARG A 44 -21.05 34.36 -1.25
C ARG A 44 -20.95 35.24 -0.01
N ASP A 45 -20.59 34.65 1.14
CA ASP A 45 -20.44 35.36 2.41
C ASP A 45 -19.31 36.41 2.32
N PHE A 46 -18.21 36.07 1.64
CA PHE A 46 -17.10 37.00 1.39
C PHE A 46 -17.53 38.19 0.53
N LEU A 47 -18.26 37.95 -0.58
CA LEU A 47 -18.78 39.02 -1.44
C LEU A 47 -19.84 39.88 -0.73
N GLY A 48 -20.64 39.28 0.16
CA GLY A 48 -21.62 39.99 0.98
C GLY A 48 -21.00 40.90 2.03
N ASN A 49 -19.92 40.45 2.68
CA ASN A 49 -19.20 41.24 3.69
C ASN A 49 -18.30 42.33 3.09
N HIS A 50 -17.91 42.20 1.82
CA HIS A 50 -16.99 43.11 1.15
C HIS A 50 -17.56 43.70 -0.14
N SER A 51 -18.30 44.80 -0.01
CA SER A 51 -18.90 45.53 -1.15
C SER A 51 -17.89 46.10 -2.15
N CYS A 52 -16.62 46.22 -1.77
CA CYS A 52 -15.53 46.67 -2.65
C CYS A 52 -14.98 45.59 -3.59
N VAL A 53 -15.41 44.33 -3.44
CA VAL A 53 -14.93 43.21 -4.27
C VAL A 53 -16.06 42.70 -5.15
N THR A 54 -15.89 42.79 -6.47
CA THR A 54 -16.84 42.22 -7.45
C THR A 54 -16.59 40.73 -7.66
N ALA A 55 -17.64 39.99 -8.03
CA ALA A 55 -17.54 38.56 -8.36
C ALA A 55 -16.48 38.25 -9.43
N GLN A 56 -16.30 39.13 -10.43
CA GLN A 56 -15.25 38.97 -11.45
C GLN A 56 -13.85 39.05 -10.84
N ASN A 57 -13.55 40.10 -10.07
CA ASN A 57 -12.23 40.30 -9.44
C ASN A 57 -11.85 39.13 -8.53
N LEU A 58 -12.82 38.62 -7.76
CA LEU A 58 -12.62 37.45 -6.92
C LEU A 58 -12.35 36.20 -7.76
N SER A 59 -13.12 35.98 -8.82
CA SER A 59 -12.92 34.83 -9.71
C SER A 59 -11.54 34.86 -10.40
N ASP A 60 -11.06 36.04 -10.78
CA ASP A 60 -9.77 36.20 -11.44
C ASP A 60 -8.61 36.04 -10.46
N LEU A 61 -8.79 36.46 -9.20
CA LEU A 61 -7.88 36.13 -8.11
C LEU A 61 -7.81 34.62 -7.87
N ILE A 62 -8.96 33.95 -7.73
CA ILE A 62 -9.03 32.49 -7.53
C ILE A 62 -8.34 31.76 -8.69
N LYS A 63 -8.63 32.13 -9.95
CA LYS A 63 -7.95 31.55 -11.13
C LYS A 63 -6.45 31.75 -11.07
N SER A 64 -5.99 32.92 -10.64
CA SER A 64 -4.54 33.22 -10.54
C SER A 64 -3.89 32.39 -9.44
N VAL A 65 -4.55 32.22 -8.29
CA VAL A 65 -4.10 31.34 -7.20
C VAL A 65 -4.07 29.88 -7.64
N VAL A 66 -5.11 29.39 -8.32
CA VAL A 66 -5.14 28.02 -8.86
C VAL A 66 -3.99 27.80 -9.84
N LYS A 67 -3.74 28.74 -10.76
CA LYS A 67 -2.59 28.66 -11.67
C LYS A 67 -1.25 28.63 -10.92
N ALA A 68 -1.12 29.40 -9.84
CA ALA A 68 0.08 29.39 -9.00
C ALA A 68 0.27 28.02 -8.31
N VAL A 69 -0.80 27.45 -7.76
CA VAL A 69 -0.79 26.11 -7.14
C VAL A 69 -0.47 25.03 -8.19
N GLU A 70 -1.07 25.09 -9.37
CA GLU A 70 -0.78 24.19 -10.49
C GLU A 70 0.68 24.31 -10.97
N ALA A 71 1.26 25.50 -10.91
CA ALA A 71 2.68 25.74 -11.16
C ALA A 71 3.59 25.18 -10.04
N GLY A 72 3.01 24.71 -8.93
CA GLY A 72 3.72 24.09 -7.81
C GLY A 72 4.05 25.05 -6.67
N LEU A 73 3.38 26.20 -6.56
CA LEU A 73 3.55 27.10 -5.42
C LEU A 73 2.69 26.63 -4.24
N ASP A 74 3.28 26.60 -3.04
CA ASP A 74 2.51 26.38 -1.82
C ASP A 74 1.92 27.72 -1.34
N VAL A 75 0.60 27.84 -1.38
CA VAL A 75 -0.13 29.06 -0.99
C VAL A 75 -0.61 28.98 0.48
N LYS A 76 -0.31 27.88 1.18
CA LYS A 76 -0.80 27.62 2.54
C LYS A 76 -0.05 28.42 3.62
N HIS A 77 1.23 28.73 3.40
CA HIS A 77 2.02 29.52 4.33
C HIS A 77 2.26 30.93 3.77
N SER A 78 1.66 31.93 4.42
CA SER A 78 1.88 33.37 4.18
C SER A 78 3.27 33.85 4.68
N SER A 79 4.30 33.02 4.54
CA SER A 79 5.67 33.46 4.77
C SER A 79 6.17 34.16 3.52
N THR A 80 6.69 35.38 3.68
CA THR A 80 7.39 36.16 2.64
C THR A 80 8.61 35.46 2.01
N ASN A 81 8.92 34.24 2.46
CA ASN A 81 10.02 33.42 2.00
C ASN A 81 9.50 32.36 1.04
N PHE A 82 9.97 32.40 -0.20
CA PHE A 82 9.74 31.37 -1.21
C PHE A 82 10.33 30.02 -0.73
N THR A 83 9.46 29.05 -0.45
CA THR A 83 9.86 27.67 -0.18
C THR A 83 9.77 26.86 -1.47
N SER A 84 10.93 26.46 -2.00
CA SER A 84 10.97 25.62 -3.19
C SER A 84 10.47 24.21 -2.86
N ARG A 85 9.48 23.71 -3.60
CA ARG A 85 9.07 22.29 -3.57
C ARG A 85 10.08 21.36 -4.24
N TRP A 86 11.08 21.93 -4.93
CA TRP A 86 12.19 21.21 -5.53
C TRP A 86 13.45 21.36 -4.67
N ASP A 87 13.32 21.19 -3.36
CA ASP A 87 14.49 20.93 -2.50
C ASP A 87 15.05 19.52 -2.77
N LEU A 88 16.27 19.26 -2.30
CA LEU A 88 16.96 18.00 -2.60
C LEU A 88 16.20 16.77 -2.08
N ALA A 89 15.56 16.86 -0.91
CA ALA A 89 14.83 15.74 -0.32
C ALA A 89 13.53 15.47 -1.10
N SER A 90 12.77 16.51 -1.44
CA SER A 90 11.57 16.39 -2.28
C SER A 90 11.88 15.90 -3.69
N ALA A 91 13.00 16.36 -4.29
CA ALA A 91 13.46 15.89 -5.59
C ALA A 91 13.89 14.42 -5.55
N PHE A 92 14.58 13.98 -4.49
CA PHE A 92 14.93 12.58 -4.28
C PHE A 92 13.69 11.69 -4.14
N PHE A 93 12.71 12.14 -3.34
CA PHE A 93 11.43 11.44 -3.19
C PHE A 93 10.69 11.32 -4.52
N PHE A 94 10.64 12.41 -5.31
CA PHE A 94 10.06 12.40 -6.64
C PHE A 94 10.73 11.37 -7.55
N CYS A 95 12.07 11.34 -7.61
CA CYS A 95 12.83 10.32 -8.34
C CYS A 95 12.47 8.89 -7.90
N GLY A 96 12.31 8.67 -6.59
CA GLY A 96 11.85 7.39 -6.02
C GLY A 96 10.45 7.00 -6.52
N THR A 97 9.50 7.93 -6.55
CA THR A 97 8.13 7.68 -7.03
C THR A 97 8.05 7.36 -8.52
N ILE A 98 9.00 7.86 -9.32
CA ILE A 98 9.12 7.51 -10.74
C ILE A 98 9.56 6.05 -10.90
N ILE A 99 10.68 5.67 -10.28
CA ILE A 99 11.27 4.34 -10.49
C ILE A 99 10.43 3.22 -9.86
N THR A 100 9.69 3.53 -8.80
CA THR A 100 8.74 2.61 -8.13
C THR A 100 7.38 2.52 -8.84
N THR A 101 7.14 3.35 -9.86
CA THR A 101 5.85 3.46 -10.58
C THR A 101 4.66 3.84 -9.69
N ILE A 102 4.89 4.44 -8.51
CA ILE A 102 3.83 4.91 -7.59
C ILE A 102 3.17 6.17 -8.15
N GLY A 103 3.96 7.18 -8.50
CA GLY A 103 3.49 8.41 -9.15
C GLY A 103 2.35 9.16 -8.44
N PHE A 104 2.59 9.74 -7.25
CA PHE A 104 1.56 10.48 -6.48
C PHE A 104 0.91 11.68 -7.21
N GLY A 105 1.56 12.24 -8.24
CA GLY A 105 1.01 13.33 -9.05
C GLY A 105 1.00 14.73 -8.38
N ASN A 106 1.41 14.82 -7.11
CA ASN A 106 1.47 16.07 -6.35
C ASN A 106 2.64 17.00 -6.76
N LEU A 107 3.67 16.46 -7.41
CA LEU A 107 4.84 17.17 -7.93
C LEU A 107 5.17 16.59 -9.31
N SER A 108 5.34 17.44 -10.33
CA SER A 108 5.68 17.01 -11.70
C SER A 108 6.52 18.06 -12.44
N PRO A 109 7.45 17.65 -13.33
CA PRO A 109 8.25 18.58 -14.11
C PRO A 109 7.38 19.30 -15.14
N ARG A 110 7.41 20.64 -15.10
CA ARG A 110 6.68 21.50 -16.03
C ARG A 110 7.51 21.95 -17.23
N THR A 111 8.84 21.86 -17.13
CA THR A 111 9.75 22.25 -18.20
C THR A 111 9.85 21.15 -19.26
N LYS A 112 9.99 21.53 -20.54
CA LYS A 112 10.15 20.57 -21.64
C LYS A 112 11.33 19.63 -21.42
N TRP A 113 12.45 20.18 -20.95
CA TRP A 113 13.65 19.41 -20.61
C TRP A 113 13.46 18.49 -19.41
N GLY A 114 12.75 18.94 -18.36
CA GLY A 114 12.46 18.11 -17.20
C GLY A 114 11.54 16.94 -17.54
N GLN A 115 10.57 17.15 -18.43
CA GLN A 115 9.69 16.09 -18.93
C GLN A 115 10.47 15.07 -19.77
N LEU A 116 11.32 15.54 -20.70
CA LEU A 116 12.16 14.64 -21.50
C LEU A 116 13.12 13.83 -20.61
N PHE A 117 13.77 14.49 -19.65
CA PHE A 117 14.63 13.82 -18.68
C PHE A 117 13.85 12.78 -17.87
N CYS A 118 12.64 13.12 -17.39
CA CYS A 118 11.79 12.21 -16.63
C CYS A 118 11.45 10.93 -17.43
N VAL A 119 11.19 11.06 -18.73
CA VAL A 119 10.92 9.90 -19.60
C VAL A 119 12.17 9.02 -19.72
N CYS A 120 13.32 9.61 -20.06
CA CYS A 120 14.58 8.87 -20.15
C CYS A 120 14.97 8.21 -18.82
N TYR A 121 14.79 8.93 -17.70
CA TYR A 121 15.06 8.45 -16.35
C TYR A 121 14.14 7.28 -15.97
N ALA A 122 12.85 7.35 -16.30
CA ALA A 122 11.91 6.26 -16.04
C ALA A 122 12.25 4.99 -16.85
N LEU A 123 12.63 5.13 -18.12
CA LEU A 123 12.98 4.00 -19.00
C LEU A 123 14.12 3.14 -18.43
N VAL A 124 15.11 3.76 -17.77
CA VAL A 124 16.25 3.05 -17.16
C VAL A 124 15.97 2.70 -15.70
N GLY A 125 15.32 3.61 -14.96
CA GLY A 125 15.10 3.47 -13.53
C GLY A 125 14.10 2.38 -13.16
N ILE A 126 13.01 2.22 -13.91
CA ILE A 126 11.99 1.18 -13.67
C ILE A 126 12.59 -0.24 -13.77
N PRO A 127 13.29 -0.65 -14.84
CA PRO A 127 13.88 -1.98 -14.91
C PRO A 127 14.95 -2.20 -13.84
N MET A 128 15.80 -1.19 -13.59
CA MET A 128 16.81 -1.27 -12.52
C MET A 128 16.17 -1.50 -11.14
N PHE A 129 15.10 -0.77 -10.84
CA PHE A 129 14.35 -0.95 -9.59
C PHE A 129 13.64 -2.32 -9.54
N GLY A 130 13.14 -2.80 -10.68
CA GLY A 130 12.59 -4.16 -10.81
C GLY A 130 13.61 -5.25 -10.47
N PHE A 131 14.86 -5.13 -10.92
CA PHE A 131 15.93 -6.06 -10.53
C PHE A 131 16.25 -6.00 -9.03
N LEU A 132 16.28 -4.80 -8.46
CA LEU A 132 16.46 -4.62 -7.02
C LEU A 132 15.32 -5.29 -6.24
N LEU A 133 14.06 -5.10 -6.66
CA LEU A 133 12.90 -5.73 -6.05
C LEU A 133 12.94 -7.26 -6.15
N ALA A 134 13.40 -7.82 -7.26
CA ALA A 134 13.56 -9.26 -7.42
C ALA A 134 14.59 -9.80 -6.40
N GLY A 135 15.76 -9.16 -6.30
CA GLY A 135 16.80 -9.57 -5.34
C GLY A 135 16.37 -9.43 -3.88
N VAL A 136 15.67 -8.34 -3.54
CA VAL A 136 15.07 -8.14 -2.20
C VAL A 136 14.00 -9.20 -1.93
N GLY A 137 13.15 -9.50 -2.92
CA GLY A 137 12.13 -10.54 -2.84
C GLY A 137 12.72 -11.93 -2.59
N ASP A 138 13.83 -12.27 -3.23
CA ASP A 138 14.52 -13.55 -3.03
C ASP A 138 15.17 -13.66 -1.63
N HIS A 139 15.77 -12.56 -1.16
CA HIS A 139 16.36 -12.50 0.16
C HIS A 139 15.29 -12.64 1.26
N MET A 140 14.22 -11.85 1.16
CA MET A 140 13.08 -11.90 2.07
C MET A 140 12.39 -13.27 2.03
N GLY A 141 12.18 -13.84 0.83
CA GLY A 141 11.58 -15.15 0.64
C GLY A 141 12.42 -16.28 1.25
N THR A 142 13.75 -16.20 1.16
CA THR A 142 14.66 -17.16 1.79
C THR A 142 14.62 -17.06 3.32
N GLY A 143 14.58 -15.83 3.85
CA GLY A 143 14.39 -15.61 5.28
C GLY A 143 13.07 -16.18 5.80
N LEU A 144 11.97 -15.93 5.09
CA LEU A 144 10.66 -16.46 5.42
C LEU A 144 10.63 -17.99 5.37
N ARG A 145 11.19 -18.60 4.31
CA ARG A 145 11.31 -20.07 4.22
C ARG A 145 12.10 -20.65 5.39
N LYS A 146 13.23 -20.06 5.76
CA LYS A 146 14.00 -20.51 6.95
C LYS A 146 13.20 -20.40 8.24
N ALA A 147 12.43 -19.32 8.40
CA ALA A 147 11.56 -19.13 9.56
C ALA A 147 10.45 -20.19 9.61
N VAL A 148 9.79 -20.46 8.48
CA VAL A 148 8.77 -21.52 8.35
C VAL A 148 9.36 -22.89 8.67
N TRP A 149 10.51 -23.24 8.08
CA TRP A 149 11.21 -24.48 8.36
C TRP A 149 11.58 -24.61 9.85
N LYS A 150 12.05 -23.54 10.48
CA LYS A 150 12.37 -23.55 11.92
C LYS A 150 11.12 -23.82 12.76
N MET A 151 9.99 -23.20 12.40
CA MET A 151 8.71 -23.43 13.07
C MET A 151 8.22 -24.88 12.87
N GLU A 152 8.33 -25.42 11.66
CA GLU A 152 7.97 -26.80 11.34
C GLU A 152 8.85 -27.79 12.12
N THR A 153 10.16 -27.61 12.15
CA THR A 153 11.06 -28.48 12.92
C THR A 153 10.78 -28.42 14.41
N ILE A 154 10.51 -27.24 14.99
CA ILE A 154 10.13 -27.12 16.40
C ILE A 154 8.80 -27.82 16.66
N PHE A 155 7.83 -27.68 15.77
CA PHE A 155 6.53 -28.33 15.88
C PHE A 155 6.64 -29.86 15.78
N LEU A 156 7.37 -30.36 14.79
CA LEU A 156 7.61 -31.79 14.59
C LEU A 156 8.38 -32.41 15.76
N VAL A 157 9.44 -31.75 16.27
CA VAL A 157 10.17 -32.23 17.46
C VAL A 157 9.25 -32.26 18.69
N ARG A 158 8.41 -31.25 18.88
CA ARG A 158 7.40 -31.27 19.96
C ARG A 158 6.39 -32.40 19.80
N LEU A 159 5.94 -32.68 18.56
CA LEU A 159 4.99 -33.75 18.28
C LEU A 159 5.60 -35.15 18.47
N SER A 160 6.85 -35.36 18.03
CA SER A 160 7.60 -36.60 18.26
C SER A 160 7.89 -36.84 19.75
N CYS A 161 8.24 -35.79 20.50
CA CYS A 161 8.47 -35.90 21.94
C CYS A 161 7.17 -36.23 22.70
N LEU A 162 6.04 -35.64 22.27
CA LEU A 162 4.72 -35.97 22.79
C LEU A 162 4.35 -37.43 22.51
N GLY A 163 4.59 -37.92 21.28
CA GLY A 163 4.36 -39.31 20.90
C GLY A 163 5.28 -40.31 21.62
N ALA A 164 6.56 -39.97 21.82
CA ALA A 164 7.52 -40.81 22.55
C ALA A 164 7.19 -40.91 24.04
N ALA A 165 6.74 -39.81 24.66
CA ALA A 165 6.27 -39.81 26.05
C ALA A 165 5.02 -40.70 26.23
N SER A 166 4.08 -40.68 25.27
CA SER A 166 2.92 -41.57 25.29
C SER A 166 3.31 -43.05 25.14
N PHE A 167 4.24 -43.37 24.23
CA PHE A 167 4.63 -44.76 23.96
C PHE A 167 5.42 -45.41 25.12
N LEU A 168 6.35 -44.66 25.73
CA LEU A 168 7.11 -45.14 26.88
C LEU A 168 6.22 -45.32 28.13
N GLY A 169 5.24 -44.42 28.30
CA GLY A 169 4.22 -44.54 29.34
C GLY A 169 3.38 -45.81 29.19
N CYS A 170 2.87 -46.09 27.98
CA CYS A 170 2.12 -47.32 27.72
C CYS A 170 2.94 -48.59 27.94
N HIS A 171 4.22 -48.60 27.53
CA HIS A 171 5.09 -49.76 27.70
C HIS A 171 5.41 -50.05 29.18
N LEU A 172 5.59 -49.01 30.00
CA LEU A 172 5.81 -49.16 31.44
C LEU A 172 4.54 -49.66 32.16
N ILE A 173 3.35 -49.18 31.75
CA ILE A 173 2.07 -49.62 32.31
C ILE A 173 1.82 -51.10 32.00
N VAL A 174 2.06 -51.54 30.75
CA VAL A 174 1.91 -52.96 30.36
C VAL A 174 2.90 -53.86 31.11
N LEU A 175 4.16 -53.43 31.26
CA LEU A 175 5.15 -54.19 32.03
C LEU A 175 4.80 -54.29 33.52
N ALA A 176 4.26 -53.24 34.13
CA ALA A 176 3.81 -53.27 35.51
C ALA A 176 2.64 -54.24 35.71
N TYR A 177 1.69 -54.26 34.77
CA TYR A 177 0.57 -55.20 34.78
C TYR A 177 1.04 -56.66 34.66
N LEU A 178 1.93 -56.95 33.70
CA LEU A 178 2.49 -58.29 33.51
C LEU A 178 3.28 -58.76 34.73
N ARG A 179 4.03 -57.85 35.39
CA ARG A 179 4.79 -58.17 36.60
C ARG A 179 3.87 -58.44 37.81
N GLY A 180 2.75 -57.73 37.90
CA GLY A 180 1.68 -58.02 38.87
C GLY A 180 1.08 -59.41 38.66
N CYS A 181 0.69 -59.74 37.42
CA CYS A 181 0.16 -61.07 37.09
C CYS A 181 1.14 -62.22 37.36
N LEU A 182 2.44 -62.02 37.13
CA LEU A 182 3.48 -63.02 37.42
C LEU A 182 3.71 -63.22 38.92
N SER A 183 3.54 -62.17 39.72
CA SER A 183 3.70 -62.26 41.18
C SER A 183 2.57 -63.06 41.83
N ASP A 184 1.34 -62.98 41.30
CA ASP A 184 0.20 -63.76 41.81
C ASP A 184 0.29 -65.27 41.49
N VAL A 185 0.98 -65.64 40.41
CA VAL A 185 1.17 -67.05 40.01
C VAL A 185 2.28 -67.75 40.81
N THR A 186 3.18 -66.99 41.44
CA THR A 186 4.31 -67.56 42.21
C THR A 186 3.97 -67.81 43.70
N VAL A 187 2.80 -67.36 44.16
CA VAL A 187 2.35 -67.45 45.57
C VAL A 187 1.22 -68.49 45.75
N LEU A 188 0.96 -69.30 44.71
CA LEU A 188 0.07 -70.47 44.74
C LEU A 188 0.89 -71.76 44.58
#